data_AF-A0A2R6FPC7-F1
#
_entry.id   AF-A0A2R6FPC7-F1
#
_cell.length_a   1.000
_cell.length_b   1.000
_cell.length_c   1.000
_cell.angle_alpha   90.00
_cell.angle_beta   90.00
_cell.angle_gamma   90.00
#
_symmetry.space_group_name_H-M   'P 1'
#
loop_
_entity.id
_entity.type
_entity.pdbx_description
1 polymer ?
#
loop_
_entity_poly.entity_id
_entity_poly.type
_entity_poly.pdbx_seq_one_letter_code
_entity_poly.pdbx_strand_id
1 'polypeptide(L)'
;MPARRDAGRDDDRGQFVLLAGVVVALALVAMLAAFLQLGVLERATHSSARSLRGAYAWGERGQAVTAFREGLDPRLADLQRSGATEGVVYHAAYNRTVATRWAAANCPGGGPDRAFGACEVDRGVVVQERAGRTLVLAAAYDLTVTTDDAQTNATFVVTTTD
;
A
#
# COMPACT_ATOMS: atom_id res chain seq x y z
N MET A 1 -59.59 -8.39 38.83
CA MET A 1 -58.61 -7.61 38.04
C MET A 1 -57.19 -8.00 38.47
N PRO A 2 -56.45 -8.80 37.71
CA PRO A 2 -55.01 -8.97 37.91
C PRO A 2 -54.21 -8.13 36.90
N ALA A 3 -53.10 -7.59 37.40
CA ALA A 3 -52.17 -6.72 36.72
C ALA A 3 -51.43 -7.45 35.58
N ARG A 4 -51.38 -6.83 34.39
CA ARG A 4 -50.39 -7.16 33.35
C ARG A 4 -49.04 -6.62 33.81
N ARG A 5 -48.04 -7.50 33.88
CA ARG A 5 -46.63 -7.14 34.03
C ARG A 5 -46.07 -6.85 32.64
N ASP A 6 -45.58 -5.63 32.43
CA ASP A 6 -44.75 -5.27 31.29
C ASP A 6 -43.36 -5.86 31.49
N ALA A 7 -43.14 -7.05 30.92
CA ALA A 7 -41.82 -7.65 30.75
C ALA A 7 -41.44 -7.49 29.27
N GLY A 8 -40.63 -6.49 28.95
CA GLY A 8 -40.19 -6.29 27.56
C GLY A 8 -39.54 -4.96 27.22
N ARG A 9 -38.83 -4.31 28.16
CA ARG A 9 -38.11 -3.06 27.87
C ARG A 9 -36.59 -3.13 28.16
N ASP A 10 -36.13 -4.22 28.77
CA ASP A 10 -34.69 -4.43 29.06
C ASP A 10 -33.94 -5.22 27.97
N ASP A 11 -34.63 -6.00 27.12
CA ASP A 11 -34.00 -6.77 26.03
C ASP A 11 -33.43 -5.89 24.90
N ASP A 12 -34.10 -4.77 24.56
CA ASP A 12 -33.66 -3.88 23.49
C ASP A 12 -32.26 -3.30 23.74
N ARG A 13 -31.95 -2.90 24.98
CA ARG A 13 -30.68 -2.22 25.31
C ARG A 13 -29.49 -3.17 25.30
N GLY A 14 -29.68 -4.42 25.75
CA GLY A 14 -28.63 -5.44 25.70
C GLY A 14 -28.28 -5.83 24.27
N GLN A 15 -29.28 -5.88 23.38
CA GLN A 15 -29.12 -6.26 21.99
C GLN A 15 -28.36 -5.20 21.16
N PHE A 16 -28.56 -3.90 21.43
CA PHE A 16 -27.78 -2.84 20.76
C PHE A 16 -26.28 -2.88 21.10
N VAL A 17 -25.92 -3.20 22.36
CA VAL A 17 -24.50 -3.24 22.77
C VAL A 17 -23.77 -4.42 22.13
N LEU A 18 -24.43 -5.58 22.02
CA LEU A 18 -23.86 -6.75 21.35
C LEU A 18 -23.69 -6.50 19.85
N LEU A 19 -24.70 -5.93 19.19
CA LEU A 19 -24.60 -5.55 17.78
C LEU A 19 -23.49 -4.52 17.54
N ALA A 20 -23.42 -3.47 18.38
CA ALA A 20 -22.35 -2.48 18.31
C ALA A 20 -20.96 -3.11 18.51
N GLY A 21 -20.84 -4.02 19.48
CA GLY A 21 -19.60 -4.76 19.75
C GLY A 21 -19.15 -5.61 18.56
N VAL A 22 -20.08 -6.33 17.92
CA VAL A 22 -19.80 -7.12 16.72
C VAL A 22 -19.35 -6.21 15.56
N VAL A 23 -20.04 -5.09 15.32
CA VAL A 23 -19.65 -4.14 14.27
C VAL A 23 -18.25 -3.58 14.50
N VAL A 24 -17.93 -3.19 15.74
CA VAL A 24 -16.59 -2.69 16.10
C VAL A 24 -15.54 -3.79 15.91
N ALA A 25 -15.81 -5.02 16.35
CA ALA A 25 -14.90 -6.14 16.15
C ALA A 25 -14.64 -6.42 14.67
N LEU A 26 -15.68 -6.43 13.83
CA LEU A 26 -15.53 -6.59 12.38
C LEU A 26 -14.73 -5.45 11.75
N ALA A 27 -14.99 -4.20 12.16
CA ALA A 27 -14.22 -3.04 11.69
C ALA A 27 -12.73 -3.14 12.06
N LEU A 28 -12.42 -3.60 13.28
CA LEU A 28 -11.04 -3.82 13.73
C LEU A 28 -10.35 -4.95 12.98
N VAL A 29 -11.05 -6.06 12.71
CA VAL A 29 -10.53 -7.17 11.90
C VAL A 29 -10.25 -6.69 10.47
N ALA A 30 -11.15 -5.90 9.87
CA ALA A 30 -10.95 -5.32 8.55
C ALA A 30 -9.73 -4.37 8.52
N MET A 31 -9.57 -3.50 9.52
CA MET A 31 -8.36 -2.67 9.66
C MET A 31 -7.11 -3.52 9.80
N LEU A 32 -7.12 -4.56 10.65
CA LEU A 32 -5.97 -5.43 10.85
C LEU A 32 -5.57 -6.14 9.55
N ALA A 33 -6.53 -6.66 8.78
CA ALA A 33 -6.27 -7.27 7.48
C ALA A 33 -5.62 -6.27 6.50
N ALA A 34 -6.12 -5.03 6.44
CA ALA A 34 -5.53 -3.97 5.64
C ALA A 34 -4.08 -3.67 6.08
N PHE A 35 -3.81 -3.60 7.39
CA PHE A 35 -2.47 -3.39 7.93
C PHE A 35 -1.50 -4.54 7.58
N LEU A 36 -1.95 -5.79 7.67
CA LEU A 36 -1.13 -6.95 7.31
C LEU A 36 -0.76 -6.93 5.81
N GLN A 37 -1.70 -6.54 4.96
CA GLN A 37 -1.50 -6.47 3.52
C GLN A 37 -0.53 -5.37 3.10
N LEU A 38 -0.62 -4.21 3.73
CA LEU A 38 0.37 -3.13 3.61
C LEU A 38 1.77 -3.65 3.93
N GLY A 39 1.95 -4.42 5.00
CA GLY A 39 3.23 -5.01 5.35
C GLY A 39 3.79 -5.99 4.31
N VAL A 40 2.94 -6.73 3.59
CA VAL A 40 3.39 -7.62 2.51
C VAL A 40 3.89 -6.82 1.31
N LEU A 41 3.16 -5.77 0.91
CA LEU A 41 3.56 -4.92 -0.20
C LEU A 41 4.81 -4.09 0.11
N GLU A 42 4.92 -3.58 1.33
CA GLU A 42 6.13 -2.90 1.81
C GLU A 42 7.34 -3.83 1.72
N ARG A 43 7.23 -5.04 2.26
CA ARG A 43 8.30 -6.03 2.20
C ARG A 43 8.66 -6.43 0.78
N ALA A 44 7.67 -6.58 -0.10
CA ALA A 44 7.87 -6.89 -1.51
C ALA A 44 8.61 -5.77 -2.24
N THR A 45 8.18 -4.52 -2.02
CA THR A 45 8.78 -3.31 -2.59
C THR A 45 10.22 -3.16 -2.11
N HIS A 46 10.45 -3.30 -0.80
CA HIS A 46 11.77 -3.20 -0.20
C HIS A 46 12.72 -4.30 -0.71
N SER A 47 12.23 -5.54 -0.80
CA SER A 47 12.99 -6.68 -1.36
C SER A 47 13.40 -6.44 -2.80
N SER A 48 12.49 -5.93 -3.62
CA SER A 48 12.73 -5.69 -5.06
C SER A 48 13.65 -4.49 -5.28
N ALA A 49 13.56 -3.46 -4.43
CA ALA A 49 14.52 -2.36 -4.46
C ALA A 49 15.92 -2.80 -4.02
N ARG A 50 16.04 -3.66 -3.00
CA ARG A 50 17.32 -4.19 -2.51
C ARG A 50 18.06 -5.00 -3.58
N SER A 51 17.37 -5.84 -4.36
CA SER A 51 17.99 -6.66 -5.40
C SER A 51 18.59 -5.84 -6.55
N LEU A 52 18.17 -4.59 -6.73
CA LEU A 52 18.64 -3.71 -7.80
C LEU A 52 19.77 -2.75 -7.36
N ARG A 53 20.13 -2.74 -6.07
CA ARG A 53 21.13 -1.79 -5.54
C ARG A 53 22.48 -2.00 -6.23
N GLY A 54 22.94 -0.96 -6.93
CA GLY A 54 24.22 -0.96 -7.64
C GLY A 54 24.21 -1.73 -8.97
N ALA A 55 23.10 -2.37 -9.34
CA ALA A 55 23.00 -3.18 -10.56
C ALA A 55 22.93 -2.33 -11.85
N TYR A 56 22.36 -1.12 -11.76
CA TYR A 56 22.14 -0.24 -12.91
C TYR A 56 22.88 1.09 -12.73
N ALA A 57 23.56 1.54 -13.78
CA ALA A 57 24.07 2.91 -13.87
C ALA A 57 22.91 3.91 -13.98
N TRP A 58 23.14 5.18 -13.65
CA TRP A 58 22.12 6.23 -13.75
C TRP A 58 21.58 6.43 -15.17
N GLY A 59 22.43 6.24 -16.18
CA GLY A 59 22.01 6.22 -17.59
C GLY A 59 21.00 5.13 -17.93
N GLU A 60 20.96 4.06 -17.12
CA GLU A 60 20.08 2.89 -17.30
C GLU A 60 18.86 2.92 -16.39
N ARG A 61 18.56 4.05 -15.74
CA ARG A 61 17.47 4.18 -14.76
C ARG A 61 16.10 3.68 -15.23
N GLY A 62 15.77 3.86 -16.51
CA GLY A 62 14.53 3.31 -17.08
C GLY A 62 14.50 1.77 -17.13
N GLN A 63 15.66 1.13 -17.29
CA GLN A 63 15.80 -0.32 -17.19
C GLN A 63 15.69 -0.76 -15.73
N ALA A 64 16.30 -0.02 -14.80
CA ALA A 64 16.15 -0.28 -13.37
C ALA A 64 14.68 -0.24 -12.92
N VAL A 65 13.91 0.74 -13.38
CA VAL A 65 12.47 0.85 -13.09
C VAL A 65 11.68 -0.29 -13.75
N THR A 66 12.06 -0.72 -14.94
CA THR A 66 11.43 -1.88 -15.59
C THR A 66 11.68 -3.16 -14.81
N ALA A 67 12.94 -3.44 -14.47
CA ALA A 67 13.32 -4.61 -13.67
C ALA A 67 12.68 -4.59 -12.26
N PHE A 68 12.52 -3.41 -11.67
CA PHE A 68 11.80 -3.25 -10.40
C PHE A 68 10.34 -3.68 -10.50
N ARG A 69 9.65 -3.25 -11.54
CA ARG A 69 8.23 -3.59 -11.76
C ARG A 69 8.07 -5.07 -12.10
N GLU A 70 8.89 -5.59 -13.01
CA GLU A 70 8.89 -7.01 -13.38
C GLU A 70 9.20 -7.92 -12.18
N GLY A 71 10.05 -7.47 -11.24
CA GLY A 71 10.31 -8.21 -10.00
C GLY A 71 9.14 -8.19 -9.00
N LEU A 72 8.28 -7.17 -9.05
CA LEU A 72 7.11 -7.00 -8.18
C LEU A 72 5.85 -7.68 -8.71
N ASP A 73 5.68 -7.70 -10.04
CA ASP A 73 4.47 -8.20 -10.69
C ASP A 73 4.07 -9.63 -10.25
N PRO A 74 5.00 -10.61 -10.12
CA PRO A 74 4.64 -11.94 -9.62
C PRO A 74 4.08 -11.91 -8.20
N ARG A 75 4.64 -11.09 -7.33
CA ARG A 75 4.19 -10.98 -5.92
C ARG A 75 2.83 -10.31 -5.82
N LEU A 76 2.57 -9.31 -6.66
CA LEU A 76 1.25 -8.70 -6.77
C LEU A 76 0.23 -9.73 -7.29
N ALA A 77 0.57 -10.47 -8.35
CA ALA A 77 -0.30 -11.52 -8.89
C ALA A 77 -0.61 -12.63 -7.86
N ASP A 78 0.36 -12.99 -7.02
CA ASP A 78 0.15 -13.97 -5.94
C ASP A 78 -0.82 -13.45 -4.87
N LEU A 79 -0.71 -12.17 -4.49
CA LEU A 79 -1.66 -11.50 -3.59
C LEU A 79 -3.08 -11.47 -4.16
N GLN A 80 -3.22 -11.20 -5.46
CA GLN A 80 -4.52 -11.23 -6.14
C GLN A 80 -5.12 -12.63 -6.12
N ARG A 81 -4.29 -13.66 -6.37
CA ARG A 81 -4.73 -15.05 -6.41
C ARG A 81 -5.15 -15.58 -5.03
N SER A 82 -4.40 -15.24 -3.98
CA SER A 82 -4.75 -15.66 -2.62
C SER A 82 -6.06 -15.01 -2.16
N GLY A 83 -6.23 -13.71 -2.40
CA GLY A 83 -7.46 -13.00 -2.03
C GLY A 83 -8.70 -13.50 -2.77
N ALA A 84 -8.58 -13.82 -4.06
CA ALA A 84 -9.72 -14.27 -4.86
C ALA A 84 -10.33 -15.58 -4.33
N THR A 85 -9.53 -16.42 -3.67
CA THR A 85 -10.00 -17.66 -3.03
C THR A 85 -10.85 -17.36 -1.79
N GLU A 86 -10.67 -16.18 -1.18
CA GLU A 86 -11.38 -15.69 0.00
C GLU A 86 -12.52 -14.72 -0.37
N GLY A 87 -12.85 -14.56 -1.65
CA GLY A 87 -13.88 -13.63 -2.13
C GLY A 87 -13.43 -12.16 -2.15
N VAL A 88 -12.12 -11.89 -2.10
CA VAL A 88 -11.58 -10.52 -2.09
C VAL A 88 -10.59 -10.32 -3.24
N VAL A 89 -10.87 -9.39 -4.14
CA VAL A 89 -9.97 -9.05 -5.25
C VAL A 89 -9.16 -7.81 -4.89
N TYR A 90 -7.84 -7.97 -4.87
CA TYR A 90 -6.89 -6.86 -4.77
C TYR A 90 -6.48 -6.39 -6.16
N HIS A 91 -6.35 -5.08 -6.37
CA HIS A 91 -5.78 -4.53 -7.59
C HIS A 91 -4.88 -3.35 -7.24
N ALA A 92 -3.57 -3.53 -7.39
CA ALA A 92 -2.59 -2.48 -7.18
C ALA A 92 -2.12 -1.92 -8.53
N ALA A 93 -2.28 -0.62 -8.72
CA ALA A 93 -1.80 0.10 -9.90
C ALA A 93 -0.80 1.18 -9.49
N TYR A 94 0.29 1.33 -10.23
CA TYR A 94 1.26 2.38 -9.95
C TYR A 94 0.68 3.77 -10.27
N ASN A 95 0.88 4.74 -9.37
CA ASN A 95 0.35 6.10 -9.50
C ASN A 95 1.49 7.12 -9.71
N ARG A 96 1.67 7.57 -10.96
CA ARG A 96 2.69 8.57 -11.31
C ARG A 96 2.46 9.94 -10.66
N THR A 97 1.20 10.35 -10.53
CA THR A 97 0.85 11.65 -9.94
C THR A 97 1.26 11.73 -8.48
N VAL A 98 0.97 10.68 -7.71
CA VAL A 98 1.32 10.60 -6.29
C VAL A 98 2.83 10.46 -6.12
N ALA A 99 3.49 9.65 -6.95
CA ALA A 99 4.96 9.55 -6.96
C ALA A 99 5.61 10.91 -7.25
N THR A 100 5.06 11.69 -8.19
CA THR A 100 5.56 13.04 -8.53
C THR A 100 5.39 14.01 -7.36
N ARG A 101 4.23 14.00 -6.69
CA ARG A 101 4.00 14.82 -5.48
C ARG A 101 4.95 14.44 -4.36
N TRP A 102 5.13 13.14 -4.12
CA TRP A 102 6.07 12.65 -3.12
C TRP A 102 7.50 13.08 -3.44
N ALA A 103 7.94 12.92 -4.71
CA ALA A 103 9.27 13.35 -5.15
C ALA A 103 9.47 14.86 -4.96
N ALA A 104 8.48 15.69 -5.29
CA ALA A 104 8.57 17.13 -5.10
C ALA A 104 8.75 17.53 -3.62
N ALA A 105 8.20 16.75 -2.68
CA ALA A 105 8.30 17.02 -1.25
C ALA A 105 9.55 16.39 -0.60
N ASN A 106 10.06 15.27 -1.12
CA ASN A 106 11.08 14.45 -0.46
C ASN A 106 12.41 14.40 -1.19
N CYS A 107 12.45 14.72 -2.49
CA CYS A 107 13.71 14.78 -3.22
C CYS A 107 14.42 16.11 -2.89
N PRO A 108 15.64 16.07 -2.35
CA PRO A 108 16.46 17.27 -2.25
C PRO A 108 16.76 17.79 -3.65
N GLY A 109 16.62 19.10 -3.88
CA GLY A 109 16.85 19.75 -5.17
C GLY A 109 18.32 19.84 -5.61
N GLY A 110 19.17 18.91 -5.16
CA GLY A 110 20.63 19.03 -5.26
C GLY A 110 21.13 20.12 -4.33
N GLY A 111 21.42 19.76 -3.07
CA GLY A 111 22.04 20.68 -2.11
C GLY A 111 23.42 21.15 -2.58
N PRO A 112 24.00 22.19 -1.94
CA PRO A 112 25.26 22.81 -2.35
C PRO A 112 26.43 21.83 -2.47
N ASP A 113 26.42 20.75 -1.67
CA ASP A 113 27.50 19.73 -1.68
C ASP A 113 27.33 18.66 -2.76
N ARG A 114 26.27 18.71 -3.58
CA ARG A 114 25.93 17.69 -4.59
C ARG A 114 25.96 16.24 -4.07
N ALA A 115 25.76 16.05 -2.76
CA ALA A 115 25.74 14.74 -2.12
C ALA A 115 24.68 13.81 -2.73
N PHE A 116 23.67 14.41 -3.36
CA PHE A 116 22.55 13.74 -3.99
C PHE A 116 22.46 14.19 -5.46
N GLY A 117 22.44 13.22 -6.38
CA GLY A 117 22.22 13.50 -7.80
C GLY A 117 20.75 13.64 -8.14
N ALA A 118 20.44 13.64 -9.43
CA ALA A 118 19.09 13.92 -9.94
C ALA A 118 18.03 12.95 -9.37
N CYS A 119 16.84 13.47 -9.09
CA CYS A 119 15.66 12.69 -8.73
C CYS A 119 14.72 12.63 -9.92
N GLU A 120 14.27 11.45 -10.30
CA GLU A 120 13.32 11.26 -11.40
C GLU A 120 12.16 10.36 -10.99
N VAL A 121 11.00 10.61 -11.61
CA VAL A 121 9.81 9.78 -11.49
C VAL A 121 9.51 9.12 -12.82
N ASP A 122 9.55 7.80 -12.85
CA ASP A 122 9.23 6.98 -14.02
C ASP A 122 8.13 5.98 -13.64
N ARG A 123 7.01 6.00 -14.38
CA ARG A 123 5.88 5.08 -14.24
C ARG A 123 5.34 4.88 -12.81
N GLY A 124 5.51 5.85 -11.90
CA GLY A 124 5.07 5.75 -10.50
C GLY A 124 6.13 5.26 -9.52
N VAL A 125 7.37 5.10 -9.98
CA VAL A 125 8.55 4.78 -9.17
C VAL A 125 9.46 6.01 -9.13
N VAL A 126 9.94 6.35 -7.93
CA VAL A 126 10.86 7.46 -7.70
C VAL A 126 12.27 6.88 -7.57
N VAL A 127 13.17 7.35 -8.43
CA VAL A 127 14.57 6.96 -8.45
C VAL A 127 15.48 8.16 -8.25
N GLN A 128 16.66 7.90 -7.70
CA GLN A 128 17.66 8.93 -7.48
C GLN A 128 19.05 8.43 -7.83
N GLU A 129 19.85 9.33 -8.37
CA GLU A 129 21.26 9.07 -8.59
C GLU A 129 22.06 9.09 -7.27
N ARG A 130 22.86 8.04 -7.09
CA ARG A 130 23.86 7.90 -6.02
C ARG A 130 25.14 7.33 -6.61
N ALA A 131 26.21 8.13 -6.62
CA ALA A 131 27.52 7.73 -7.14
C ALA A 131 27.44 7.10 -8.56
N GLY A 132 26.68 7.72 -9.47
CA GLY A 132 26.47 7.23 -10.84
C GLY A 132 25.59 5.98 -10.94
N ARG A 133 24.97 5.53 -9.85
CA ARG A 133 24.05 4.38 -9.80
C ARG A 133 22.61 4.83 -9.60
N THR A 134 21.69 4.02 -10.08
CA THR A 134 20.25 4.20 -9.85
C THR A 134 19.84 3.58 -8.52
N LEU A 135 19.27 4.38 -7.62
CA LEU A 135 18.65 3.92 -6.39
C LEU A 135 17.14 4.15 -6.47
N VAL A 136 16.33 3.11 -6.27
CA VAL A 136 14.88 3.27 -6.06
C VAL A 136 14.65 3.80 -4.65
N LEU A 137 13.95 4.93 -4.50
CA LEU A 137 13.61 5.55 -3.21
C LEU A 137 12.19 5.23 -2.74
N ALA A 138 11.25 5.22 -3.68
CA ALA A 138 9.84 5.00 -3.36
C ALA A 138 9.07 4.50 -4.58
N ALA A 139 7.92 3.87 -4.33
CA ALA A 139 6.91 3.58 -5.33
C ALA A 139 5.53 3.96 -4.81
N ALA A 140 4.73 4.60 -5.65
CA ALA A 140 3.37 5.02 -5.29
C ALA A 140 2.34 4.15 -6.00
N TYR A 141 1.27 3.83 -5.29
CA TYR A 141 0.23 2.92 -5.75
C TYR A 141 -1.17 3.44 -5.41
N ASP A 142 -2.12 3.09 -6.26
CA ASP A 142 -3.54 3.03 -5.92
C ASP A 142 -3.91 1.55 -5.76
N LEU A 143 -4.48 1.22 -4.61
CA LEU A 143 -5.01 -0.10 -4.29
C LEU A 143 -6.53 -0.04 -4.29
N THR A 144 -7.13 -0.88 -5.11
CA THR A 144 -8.55 -1.17 -5.06
C THR A 144 -8.74 -2.54 -4.41
N VAL A 145 -9.59 -2.58 -3.40
CA VAL A 145 -10.05 -3.81 -2.75
C VAL A 145 -11.53 -3.97 -3.07
N THR A 146 -11.87 -5.05 -3.74
CA THR A 146 -13.26 -5.38 -4.08
C THR A 146 -13.66 -6.64 -3.33
N THR A 147 -14.72 -6.55 -2.54
CA THR A 147 -15.42 -7.67 -1.93
C THR A 147 -16.79 -7.83 -2.61
N ASP A 148 -17.55 -8.85 -2.23
CA ASP A 148 -18.91 -9.05 -2.74
C ASP A 148 -19.84 -7.85 -2.45
N ASP A 149 -19.64 -7.18 -1.30
CA ASP A 149 -20.54 -6.14 -0.80
C ASP A 149 -20.01 -4.71 -1.00
N ALA A 150 -18.71 -4.53 -1.22
CA ALA A 150 -18.08 -3.21 -1.20
C ALA A 150 -16.81 -3.10 -2.06
N GLN A 151 -16.53 -1.87 -2.50
CA GLN A 151 -15.26 -1.51 -3.11
C GLN A 151 -14.61 -0.38 -2.31
N THR A 152 -13.37 -0.59 -1.91
CA THR A 152 -12.56 0.40 -1.18
C THR A 152 -11.32 0.76 -1.98
N ASN A 153 -11.01 2.06 -2.05
CA ASN A 153 -9.80 2.56 -2.70
C ASN A 153 -8.86 3.18 -1.67
N ALA A 154 -7.57 2.90 -1.78
CA ALA A 154 -6.53 3.48 -0.95
C ALA A 154 -5.35 3.91 -1.83
N THR A 155 -4.75 5.05 -1.51
CA THR A 155 -3.54 5.54 -2.19
C THR A 155 -2.42 5.61 -1.18
N PHE A 156 -1.25 5.05 -1.51
CA PHE A 156 -0.10 5.07 -0.61
C PHE A 156 1.23 5.17 -1.36
N VAL A 157 2.25 5.60 -0.61
CA VAL A 157 3.64 5.61 -1.07
C VAL A 157 4.44 4.71 -0.17
N VAL A 158 5.14 3.75 -0.76
CA VAL A 158 6.06 2.87 -0.06
C VAL A 158 7.48 3.38 -0.29
N THR A 159 8.20 3.68 0.78
CA THR A 159 9.61 4.05 0.73
C THR A 159 10.49 2.80 0.86
N THR A 160 11.67 2.83 0.24
CA THR A 160 12.62 1.70 0.20
C THR A 160 13.85 1.93 1.08
N THR A 161 13.95 3.13 1.64
CA THR A 161 14.93 3.55 2.64
C THR A 161 14.24 3.56 4.00
N ASP A 162 14.84 2.84 4.95
CA ASP A 162 14.49 2.90 6.38
C ASP A 162 15.10 4.15 7.03
#